data_AF-A0A1F8J1J3-F1
#
_entry.id   AF-A0A1F8J1J3-F1
#
_cell.length_a   1.000
_cell.length_b   1.000
_cell.length_c   1.000
_cell.angle_alpha   90.00
_cell.angle_beta   90.00
_cell.angle_gamma   90.00
#
_symmetry.space_group_name_H-M   'P 1'
#
loop_
_entity.id
_entity.type
_entity.pdbx_description
1 polymer ?
#
loop_
_entity_poly.entity_id
_entity_poly.type
_entity_poly.pdbx_seq_one_letter_code
_entity_poly.pdbx_strand_id
1 'polypeptide(L)'
;MLFDLDDTLIQSQTQYGSSKWFSWESKRLKDQGIDARAVYEILHPQSMATLKLCPIALVESCIPQVVATAQQLAACVMGLTARHPEMKDITLEQLQQFDLDFSRHSFWPIPIFTTSGPSLFSEGIWFLSILNQKGDSIRQWFDEVKPPITRIVYVDDSLIHLENMEQMMHRDIELLLFHYVKNEEKLFRPDIAAIQKLAFPIILTDEEAEIVNNRTSCVT
;
A
#
# COMPACT_ATOMS: atom_id res chain seq x y z
N MET A 1 -6.69 -0.15 15.69
CA MET A 1 -6.22 0.90 14.77
C MET A 1 -5.61 0.21 13.57
N LEU A 2 -5.99 0.62 12.38
CA LEU A 2 -5.58 0.01 11.12
C LEU A 2 -4.79 1.07 10.34
N PHE A 3 -3.60 0.71 9.87
CA PHE A 3 -2.78 1.57 9.04
C PHE A 3 -2.60 0.94 7.67
N ASP A 4 -2.91 1.67 6.61
CA ASP A 4 -2.30 1.38 5.32
C ASP A 4 -0.77 1.59 5.37
N LEU A 5 -0.04 1.02 4.40
CA LEU A 5 1.41 1.13 4.32
C LEU A 5 1.87 2.14 3.28
N ASP A 6 1.44 2.01 2.02
CA ASP A 6 2.00 2.72 0.87
C ASP A 6 1.38 4.11 0.76
N ASP A 7 2.18 5.16 0.68
CA ASP A 7 1.76 6.57 0.73
C ASP A 7 1.06 7.01 2.05
N THR A 8 0.88 6.07 2.99
CA THR A 8 0.45 6.32 4.37
C THR A 8 1.62 6.30 5.37
N LEU A 9 2.34 5.18 5.47
CA LEU A 9 3.50 5.04 6.39
C LEU A 9 4.83 5.24 5.66
N ILE A 10 4.95 4.60 4.51
CA ILE A 10 6.15 4.59 3.67
C ILE A 10 5.79 4.95 2.23
N GLN A 11 6.79 5.35 1.46
CA GLN A 11 6.62 5.80 0.08
C GLN A 11 7.81 5.43 -0.79
N SER A 12 7.56 5.24 -2.08
CA SER A 12 8.63 5.13 -3.07
C SER A 12 9.37 6.46 -3.21
N GLN A 13 10.69 6.40 -3.40
CA GLN A 13 11.51 7.57 -3.75
C GLN A 13 11.68 7.75 -5.28
N THR A 14 11.11 6.85 -6.09
CA THR A 14 11.12 6.92 -7.55
C THR A 14 9.71 6.98 -8.11
N GLN A 15 9.52 7.61 -9.28
CA GLN A 15 8.24 7.57 -10.00
C GLN A 15 7.88 6.13 -10.41
N TYR A 16 8.79 5.41 -11.07
CA TYR A 16 8.60 4.01 -11.41
C TYR A 16 8.60 3.14 -10.15
N GLY A 17 7.55 2.33 -9.98
CA GLY A 17 7.34 1.54 -8.77
C GLY A 17 6.52 2.21 -7.66
N SER A 18 6.18 3.50 -7.80
CA SER A 18 5.26 4.19 -6.88
C SER A 18 3.80 3.73 -7.05
N SER A 19 2.96 3.95 -6.03
CA SER A 19 1.51 3.73 -6.11
C SER A 19 0.86 4.55 -7.22
N LYS A 20 1.39 5.76 -7.50
CA LYS A 20 0.93 6.61 -8.60
C LYS A 20 1.27 6.03 -9.96
N TRP A 21 2.47 5.48 -10.15
CA TRP A 21 2.83 4.74 -11.37
C TRP A 21 1.92 3.52 -11.55
N PHE A 22 1.71 2.74 -10.49
CA PHE A 22 0.85 1.56 -10.53
C PHE A 22 -0.57 1.94 -10.96
N SER A 23 -1.14 2.97 -10.35
CA SER A 23 -2.48 3.47 -10.64
C SER A 23 -2.60 3.99 -12.07
N TRP A 24 -1.63 4.78 -12.53
CA TRP A 24 -1.58 5.31 -13.89
C TRP A 24 -1.49 4.18 -14.93
N GLU A 25 -0.58 3.23 -14.75
CA GLU A 25 -0.38 2.13 -15.69
C GLU A 25 -1.58 1.16 -15.67
N SER A 26 -2.15 0.89 -14.50
CA SER A 26 -3.38 0.10 -14.37
C SER A 26 -4.53 0.74 -15.15
N LYS A 27 -4.72 2.06 -15.01
CA LYS A 27 -5.73 2.79 -15.78
C LYS A 27 -5.44 2.72 -17.28
N ARG A 28 -4.20 2.97 -17.70
CA ARG A 28 -3.80 2.94 -19.11
C ARG A 28 -4.10 1.59 -19.77
N LEU A 29 -3.82 0.48 -19.08
CA LEU A 29 -4.11 -0.87 -19.58
C LEU A 29 -5.63 -1.14 -19.62
N LYS A 30 -6.39 -0.71 -18.60
CA LYS A 30 -7.86 -0.83 -18.60
C LYS A 30 -8.52 -0.03 -19.73
N ASP A 31 -8.03 1.17 -20.00
CA ASP A 31 -8.51 2.01 -21.11
C ASP A 31 -8.25 1.34 -22.48
N GLN A 32 -7.31 0.39 -22.56
CA GLN A 32 -7.06 -0.44 -23.73
C GLN A 32 -7.97 -1.69 -23.81
N GLY A 33 -8.92 -1.83 -22.89
CA GLY A 33 -9.85 -2.96 -22.82
C GLY A 33 -9.27 -4.22 -22.16
N ILE A 34 -8.11 -4.12 -21.51
CA ILE A 34 -7.54 -5.23 -20.75
C ILE A 34 -8.32 -5.39 -19.46
N ASP A 35 -8.81 -6.60 -19.19
CA ASP A 35 -9.58 -6.88 -17.98
C ASP A 35 -8.72 -6.79 -16.71
N ALA A 36 -9.36 -6.61 -15.57
CA ALA A 36 -8.67 -6.34 -14.30
C ALA A 36 -7.69 -7.45 -13.88
N ARG A 37 -7.99 -8.72 -14.20
CA ARG A 37 -7.11 -9.84 -13.86
C ARG A 37 -5.86 -9.83 -14.74
N ALA A 38 -6.03 -9.63 -16.05
CA ALA A 38 -4.90 -9.51 -16.95
C ALA A 38 -4.01 -8.29 -16.62
N VAL A 39 -4.61 -7.16 -16.23
CA VAL A 39 -3.84 -5.99 -15.72
C VAL A 39 -3.00 -6.37 -14.50
N TYR A 40 -3.59 -7.09 -13.54
CA TYR A 40 -2.85 -7.57 -12.38
C TYR A 40 -1.67 -8.47 -12.78
N GLU A 41 -1.90 -9.45 -13.65
CA GLU A 41 -0.86 -10.39 -14.10
C GLU A 41 0.30 -9.68 -14.83
N ILE A 42 0.02 -8.57 -15.54
CA ILE A 42 1.04 -7.74 -16.20
C ILE A 42 1.85 -6.90 -15.20
N LEU A 43 1.19 -6.30 -14.20
CA LEU A 43 1.82 -5.33 -13.31
C LEU A 43 2.43 -5.96 -12.06
N HIS A 44 1.95 -7.12 -11.64
CA HIS A 44 2.44 -7.77 -10.43
C HIS A 44 3.96 -8.07 -10.48
N PRO A 45 4.53 -8.67 -11.55
CA PRO A 45 5.97 -8.90 -11.62
C PRO A 45 6.81 -7.60 -11.62
N GLN A 46 6.30 -6.55 -12.26
CA GLN A 46 6.96 -5.24 -12.25
C GLN A 46 6.95 -4.64 -10.84
N SER A 47 5.81 -4.72 -10.15
CA SER A 47 5.64 -4.22 -8.78
C SER A 47 6.53 -4.99 -7.79
N MET A 48 6.64 -6.31 -7.93
CA MET A 48 7.57 -7.14 -7.16
C MET A 48 9.02 -6.68 -7.36
N ALA A 49 9.43 -6.44 -8.61
CA ALA A 49 10.78 -6.04 -8.94
C ALA A 49 11.10 -4.64 -8.41
N THR A 50 10.19 -3.68 -8.58
CA THR A 50 10.38 -2.32 -8.07
C THR A 50 10.35 -2.28 -6.56
N LEU A 51 9.49 -3.05 -5.89
CA LEU A 51 9.47 -3.11 -4.44
C LEU A 51 10.82 -3.61 -3.88
N LYS A 52 11.46 -4.56 -4.56
CA LYS A 52 12.75 -5.09 -4.15
C LYS A 52 13.92 -4.13 -4.34
N LEU A 53 13.89 -3.32 -5.40
CA LEU A 53 15.06 -2.57 -5.85
C LEU A 53 14.94 -1.06 -5.66
N CYS A 54 13.74 -0.49 -5.72
CA CYS A 54 13.54 0.95 -5.56
C CYS A 54 13.63 1.35 -4.08
N PRO A 55 14.34 2.45 -3.77
CA PRO A 55 14.43 2.97 -2.42
C PRO A 55 13.08 3.50 -1.93
N ILE A 56 12.86 3.36 -0.62
CA ILE A 56 11.68 3.88 0.06
C ILE A 56 12.07 4.91 1.14
N ALA A 57 11.10 5.70 1.56
CA ALA A 57 11.22 6.63 2.69
C ALA A 57 9.99 6.50 3.60
N LEU A 58 10.09 7.01 4.81
CA LEU A 58 8.89 7.39 5.57
C LEU A 58 8.15 8.51 4.83
N VAL A 59 6.82 8.53 4.93
CA VAL A 59 6.03 9.67 4.44
C VAL A 59 6.31 10.91 5.30
N GLU A 60 6.37 10.72 6.62
CA GLU A 60 6.75 11.72 7.61
C GLU A 60 7.66 11.11 8.68
N SER A 61 8.64 11.87 9.17
CA SER A 61 9.64 11.38 10.13
C SER A 61 9.06 11.02 11.51
N CYS A 62 7.83 11.47 11.83
CA CYS A 62 7.17 11.18 13.10
C CYS A 62 6.43 9.83 13.11
N ILE A 63 6.31 9.15 11.96
CA ILE A 63 5.52 7.93 11.81
C ILE A 63 5.88 6.81 12.80
N PRO A 64 7.17 6.50 13.05
CA PRO A 64 7.53 5.50 14.06
C PRO A 64 6.98 5.83 15.46
N GLN A 65 7.02 7.11 15.85
CA GLN A 65 6.46 7.58 17.11
C GLN A 65 4.92 7.47 17.14
N VAL A 66 4.25 7.76 16.03
CA VAL A 66 2.79 7.62 15.90
C VAL A 66 2.38 6.16 16.05
N VAL A 67 3.04 5.23 15.35
CA VAL A 67 2.76 3.80 15.44
C VAL A 67 3.03 3.27 16.85
N ALA A 68 4.18 3.63 17.45
CA ALA A 68 4.50 3.23 18.83
C ALA A 68 3.48 3.76 19.85
N THR A 69 2.99 4.99 19.65
CA THR A 69 1.96 5.57 20.53
C THR A 69 0.62 4.86 20.33
N ALA A 70 0.22 4.57 19.09
CA ALA A 70 -0.99 3.81 18.80
C ALA A 70 -0.94 2.41 19.44
N GLN A 71 0.22 1.77 19.37
CA GLN A 71 0.51 0.47 19.98
C GLN A 71 0.35 0.49 21.50
N GLN A 72 0.74 1.58 22.18
CA GLN A 72 0.52 1.73 23.62
C GLN A 72 -0.95 1.97 24.01
N LEU A 73 -1.73 2.61 23.14
CA LEU A 73 -3.07 3.11 23.48
C LEU A 73 -4.22 2.22 22.99
N ALA A 74 -4.03 1.51 21.88
CA ALA A 74 -5.08 0.71 21.25
C ALA A 74 -5.00 -0.76 21.65
N ALA A 75 -6.17 -1.41 21.75
CA ALA A 75 -6.25 -2.84 22.03
C ALA A 75 -5.61 -3.71 20.94
N CYS A 76 -5.60 -3.22 19.70
CA CYS A 76 -5.02 -3.89 18.53
C CYS A 76 -4.57 -2.85 17.51
N VAL A 77 -3.38 -3.05 16.93
CA VAL A 77 -2.78 -2.20 15.88
C VAL A 77 -2.21 -3.08 14.79
N MET A 78 -2.74 -2.99 13.56
CA MET A 78 -2.23 -3.78 12.43
C MET A 78 -1.98 -2.92 11.18
N GLY A 79 -1.05 -3.39 10.36
CA GLY A 79 -0.92 -2.95 8.97
C GLY A 79 -1.97 -3.62 8.08
N LEU A 80 -2.48 -2.89 7.08
CA LEU A 80 -3.49 -3.36 6.14
C LEU A 80 -3.16 -2.86 4.74
N THR A 81 -2.61 -3.74 3.89
CA THR A 81 -2.00 -3.34 2.62
C THR A 81 -2.59 -4.08 1.43
N ALA A 82 -2.66 -3.38 0.29
CA ALA A 82 -2.98 -3.98 -1.01
C ALA A 82 -1.78 -4.70 -1.65
N ARG A 83 -0.60 -4.73 -1.00
CA ARG A 83 0.53 -5.55 -1.44
C ARG A 83 0.14 -7.03 -1.46
N HIS A 84 0.70 -7.75 -2.43
CA HIS A 84 0.47 -9.19 -2.56
C HIS A 84 1.16 -9.96 -1.43
N PRO A 85 0.63 -11.10 -0.96
CA PRO A 85 1.29 -11.94 0.04
C PRO A 85 2.75 -12.32 -0.26
N GLU A 86 3.11 -12.50 -1.54
CA GLU A 86 4.51 -12.78 -1.94
C GLU A 86 5.47 -11.62 -1.64
N MET A 87 4.95 -10.40 -1.44
CA MET A 87 5.74 -9.22 -1.06
C MET A 87 6.05 -9.16 0.45
N LYS A 88 5.56 -10.13 1.24
CA LYS A 88 5.63 -10.08 2.71
C LYS A 88 7.06 -9.89 3.22
N ASP A 89 8.01 -10.73 2.83
CA ASP A 89 9.37 -10.66 3.38
C ASP A 89 10.04 -9.32 3.05
N ILE A 90 9.93 -8.85 1.80
CA ILE A 90 10.47 -7.55 1.35
C ILE A 90 9.79 -6.40 2.13
N THR A 91 8.48 -6.49 2.37
CA THR A 91 7.74 -5.47 3.12
C THR A 91 8.20 -5.40 4.56
N LEU A 92 8.43 -6.54 5.22
CA LEU A 92 8.93 -6.58 6.59
C LEU A 92 10.35 -6.01 6.68
N GLU A 93 11.24 -6.37 5.75
CA GLU A 93 12.59 -5.79 5.65
C GLU A 93 12.55 -4.27 5.45
N GLN A 94 11.63 -3.78 4.62
CA GLN A 94 11.42 -2.35 4.38
C GLN A 94 10.94 -1.59 5.61
N LEU A 95 9.95 -2.14 6.33
CA LEU A 95 9.42 -1.52 7.55
C LEU A 95 10.46 -1.51 8.67
N GLN A 96 11.28 -2.56 8.76
CA GLN A 96 12.36 -2.66 9.73
C GLN A 96 13.41 -1.55 9.56
N GLN A 97 13.63 -1.04 8.35
CA GLN A 97 14.55 0.08 8.10
C GLN A 97 14.13 1.37 8.84
N PHE A 98 12.87 1.46 9.27
CA PHE A 98 12.30 2.61 9.96
C PHE A 98 11.76 2.29 11.36
N ASP A 99 12.21 1.18 11.95
CA ASP A 99 11.75 0.70 13.27
C ASP A 99 10.22 0.51 13.36
N LEU A 100 9.57 0.17 12.24
CA LEU A 100 8.15 -0.16 12.19
C LEU A 100 7.95 -1.68 12.36
N ASP A 101 7.42 -2.09 13.51
CA ASP A 101 7.19 -3.48 13.87
C ASP A 101 5.75 -3.67 14.39
N PHE A 102 4.92 -4.39 13.62
CA PHE A 102 3.54 -4.69 13.98
C PHE A 102 3.37 -6.04 14.71
N SER A 103 4.42 -6.86 14.84
CA SER A 103 4.35 -8.22 15.39
C SER A 103 4.04 -8.26 16.89
N ARG A 104 4.33 -7.16 17.61
CA ARG A 104 4.34 -7.12 19.08
C ARG A 104 2.96 -6.95 19.74
N HIS A 105 1.90 -6.87 18.95
CA HIS A 105 0.54 -6.65 19.47
C HIS A 105 -0.29 -7.93 19.49
N SER A 106 -1.22 -7.98 20.44
CA SER A 106 -2.18 -9.08 20.52
C SER A 106 -3.21 -8.92 19.41
N PHE A 107 -3.33 -9.95 18.57
CA PHE A 107 -4.35 -10.03 17.54
C PHE A 107 -5.26 -11.20 17.85
N TRP A 108 -6.57 -11.01 17.62
CA TRP A 108 -7.46 -12.16 17.49
C TRP A 108 -7.07 -12.92 16.22
N PRO A 109 -7.34 -14.24 16.17
CA PRO A 109 -7.03 -15.02 14.98
C PRO A 109 -7.59 -14.33 13.75
N ILE A 110 -6.75 -14.14 12.74
CA ILE A 110 -7.18 -13.73 11.41
C ILE A 110 -7.19 -15.03 10.59
N PRO A 111 -8.35 -15.67 10.43
CA PRO A 111 -8.43 -16.95 9.76
C PRO A 111 -8.04 -16.82 8.28
N ILE A 112 -7.76 -17.96 7.65
CA ILE A 112 -7.57 -18.00 6.20
C ILE A 112 -8.96 -17.85 5.56
N PHE A 113 -9.23 -16.67 5.01
CA PHE A 113 -10.52 -16.37 4.39
C PHE A 113 -10.61 -16.87 2.95
N THR A 114 -11.85 -17.10 2.50
CA THR A 114 -12.13 -17.19 1.07
C THR A 114 -12.25 -15.78 0.50
N THR A 115 -11.11 -15.18 0.14
CA THR A 115 -11.04 -13.87 -0.51
C THR A 115 -11.10 -14.00 -2.04
N SER A 116 -11.44 -12.91 -2.75
CA SER A 116 -11.48 -12.90 -4.22
C SER A 116 -10.10 -13.06 -4.86
N GLY A 117 -9.04 -12.71 -4.14
CA GLY A 117 -7.64 -12.99 -4.51
C GLY A 117 -6.78 -13.38 -3.31
N PRO A 118 -5.46 -13.54 -3.49
CA PRO A 118 -4.55 -13.99 -2.44
C PRO A 118 -4.54 -13.06 -1.21
N SER A 119 -4.52 -13.65 -0.02
CA SER A 119 -4.53 -12.93 1.25
C SER A 119 -3.64 -13.65 2.28
N LEU A 120 -2.93 -12.90 3.12
CA LEU A 120 -2.08 -13.42 4.18
C LEU A 120 -2.01 -12.43 5.34
N PHE A 121 -2.26 -12.92 6.55
CA PHE A 121 -1.89 -12.19 7.77
C PHE A 121 -0.57 -12.72 8.32
N SER A 122 0.39 -11.84 8.54
CA SER A 122 1.71 -12.20 9.06
C SER A 122 2.35 -11.02 9.78
N GLU A 123 2.95 -11.26 10.94
CA GLU A 123 3.70 -10.27 11.73
C GLU A 123 2.92 -8.96 11.99
N GLY A 124 1.61 -9.07 12.26
CA GLY A 124 0.75 -7.91 12.52
C GLY A 124 0.32 -7.14 11.27
N ILE A 125 0.56 -7.67 10.06
CA ILE A 125 0.20 -7.04 8.80
C ILE A 125 -0.69 -7.98 7.98
N TRP A 126 -1.78 -7.43 7.46
CA TRP A 126 -2.66 -8.13 6.53
C TRP A 126 -2.39 -7.69 5.09
N PHE A 127 -1.81 -8.61 4.32
CA PHE A 127 -1.58 -8.50 2.88
C PHE A 127 -2.80 -8.99 2.12
N LEU A 128 -3.45 -8.10 1.36
CA LEU A 128 -4.72 -8.40 0.70
C LEU A 128 -4.62 -8.53 -0.81
N SER A 129 -3.50 -8.17 -1.44
CA SER A 129 -3.44 -7.95 -2.89
C SER A 129 -4.47 -6.89 -3.38
N ILE A 130 -4.31 -6.41 -4.60
CA ILE A 130 -5.25 -5.44 -5.19
C ILE A 130 -6.61 -6.06 -5.57
N LEU A 131 -6.71 -7.40 -5.56
CA LEU A 131 -7.91 -8.12 -5.95
C LEU A 131 -8.94 -8.17 -4.82
N ASN A 132 -8.54 -7.81 -3.60
CA ASN A 132 -9.41 -7.76 -2.44
C ASN A 132 -9.58 -6.31 -1.98
N GLN A 133 -10.81 -5.99 -1.61
CA GLN A 133 -11.14 -4.72 -0.98
C GLN A 133 -10.92 -4.83 0.54
N LYS A 134 -10.36 -3.77 1.12
CA LYS A 134 -9.96 -3.73 2.53
C LYS A 134 -11.17 -3.81 3.47
N GLY A 135 -12.20 -3.00 3.24
CA GLY A 135 -13.44 -2.99 4.00
C GLY A 135 -14.18 -4.31 3.95
N ASP A 136 -14.26 -4.95 2.78
CA ASP A 136 -14.86 -6.28 2.62
C ASP A 136 -14.13 -7.34 3.46
N SER A 137 -12.80 -7.32 3.44
CA SER A 137 -11.96 -8.26 4.19
C SER A 137 -12.12 -8.07 5.70
N ILE A 138 -12.15 -6.82 6.17
CA ILE A 138 -12.39 -6.54 7.60
C ILE A 138 -13.81 -6.95 8.01
N ARG A 139 -14.83 -6.63 7.21
CA ARG A 139 -16.22 -7.06 7.50
C ARG A 139 -16.31 -8.58 7.64
N GLN A 140 -15.71 -9.33 6.71
CA GLN A 140 -15.69 -10.79 6.77
C GLN A 140 -15.02 -11.31 8.05
N TRP A 141 -13.91 -10.68 8.47
CA TRP A 141 -13.26 -11.02 9.74
C TRP A 141 -14.17 -10.79 10.95
N PHE A 142 -14.92 -9.67 10.98
CA PHE A 142 -15.89 -9.41 12.05
C PHE A 142 -17.03 -10.44 12.06
N ASP A 143 -17.56 -10.80 10.90
CA ASP A 143 -18.62 -11.79 10.75
C ASP A 143 -18.20 -13.18 11.29
N GLU A 144 -16.97 -13.59 10.99
CA GLU A 144 -16.45 -14.92 11.33
C GLU A 144 -15.89 -15.01 12.76
N VAL A 145 -15.07 -14.04 13.17
CA VAL A 145 -14.32 -14.09 14.43
C VAL A 145 -15.07 -13.41 15.58
N LYS A 146 -15.93 -12.43 15.25
CA LYS A 146 -16.69 -11.63 16.22
C LYS A 146 -15.81 -11.06 17.33
N PRO A 147 -14.73 -10.33 16.98
CA PRO A 147 -13.85 -9.76 17.96
C PRO A 147 -14.61 -8.75 18.84
N PRO A 148 -14.27 -8.60 20.13
CA PRO A 148 -14.90 -7.64 21.04
C PRO A 148 -14.41 -6.21 20.79
N ILE A 149 -14.41 -5.77 19.53
CA ILE A 149 -14.01 -4.44 19.09
C ILE A 149 -15.28 -3.64 18.83
N THR A 150 -15.39 -2.46 19.43
CA THR A 150 -16.52 -1.54 19.22
C THR A 150 -16.12 -0.28 18.46
N ARG A 151 -14.83 -0.08 18.21
CA ARG A 151 -14.29 1.09 17.51
C ARG A 151 -13.12 0.72 16.61
N ILE A 152 -13.14 1.27 15.41
CA ILE A 152 -12.02 1.20 14.46
C ILE A 152 -11.56 2.61 14.13
N VAL A 153 -10.26 2.82 14.26
CA VAL A 153 -9.56 3.97 13.68
C VAL A 153 -8.81 3.44 12.47
N TYR A 154 -9.08 3.98 11.29
CA TYR A 154 -8.45 3.56 10.04
C TYR A 154 -7.79 4.77 9.35
N VAL A 155 -6.53 4.60 8.98
CA VAL A 155 -5.70 5.61 8.32
C VAL A 155 -5.27 5.06 6.97
N ASP A 156 -5.59 5.79 5.90
CA ASP A 156 -5.28 5.42 4.52
C ASP A 156 -5.16 6.69 3.66
N ASP A 157 -4.31 6.68 2.66
CA ASP A 157 -4.13 7.77 1.69
C ASP A 157 -5.19 7.72 0.57
N SER A 158 -5.87 6.59 0.38
CA SER A 158 -6.85 6.38 -0.68
C SER A 158 -8.26 6.59 -0.17
N LEU A 159 -8.90 7.67 -0.65
CA LEU A 159 -10.32 7.93 -0.38
C LEU A 159 -11.22 6.74 -0.76
N ILE A 160 -10.89 6.03 -1.85
CA ILE A 160 -11.65 4.84 -2.28
C ILE A 160 -11.61 3.73 -1.21
N HIS A 161 -10.46 3.53 -0.56
CA HIS A 161 -10.34 2.52 0.51
C HIS A 161 -11.08 2.95 1.78
N LEU A 162 -11.08 4.25 2.11
CA LEU A 162 -11.85 4.79 3.22
C LEU A 162 -13.36 4.66 2.99
N GLU A 163 -13.85 5.02 1.80
CA GLU A 163 -15.26 4.86 1.42
C GLU A 163 -15.67 3.39 1.42
N ASN A 164 -14.83 2.48 0.92
CA ASN A 164 -15.09 1.04 0.99
C ASN A 164 -15.17 0.56 2.45
N MET A 165 -14.29 1.02 3.34
CA MET A 165 -14.37 0.71 4.77
C MET A 165 -15.68 1.22 5.39
N GLU A 166 -16.07 2.45 5.09
CA GLU A 166 -17.31 3.05 5.59
C GLU A 166 -18.55 2.27 5.15
N GLN A 167 -18.61 1.91 3.87
CA GLN A 167 -19.75 1.21 3.29
C GLN A 167 -19.92 -0.22 3.83
N MET A 168 -18.80 -0.91 4.09
CA MET A 168 -18.82 -2.32 4.48
C MET A 168 -18.96 -2.54 5.98
N MET A 169 -18.55 -1.57 6.81
CA MET A 169 -18.47 -1.82 8.25
C MET A 169 -19.84 -1.91 8.92
N HIS A 170 -19.96 -2.74 9.96
CA HIS A 170 -21.19 -2.87 10.72
C HIS A 170 -21.56 -1.58 11.45
N ARG A 171 -22.87 -1.30 11.55
CA ARG A 171 -23.38 -0.04 12.13
C ARG A 171 -23.14 0.12 13.62
N ASP A 172 -22.87 -0.96 14.33
CA ASP A 172 -22.56 -1.00 15.76
C ASP A 172 -21.06 -0.77 16.04
N ILE A 173 -20.23 -0.68 15.00
CA ILE A 173 -18.82 -0.31 15.10
C ILE A 173 -18.69 1.20 14.89
N GLU A 174 -18.14 1.90 15.87
CA GLU A 174 -17.75 3.30 15.72
C GLU A 174 -16.53 3.37 14.78
N LEU A 175 -16.71 4.01 13.62
CA LEU A 175 -15.66 4.13 12.62
C LEU A 175 -15.12 5.55 12.58
N LEU A 176 -13.80 5.69 12.76
CA LEU A 176 -13.05 6.93 12.60
C LEU A 176 -12.08 6.77 11.43
N LEU A 177 -12.32 7.53 10.37
CA LEU A 177 -11.57 7.48 9.12
C LEU A 177 -10.66 8.70 9.01
N PHE A 178 -9.37 8.45 8.76
CA PHE A 178 -8.36 9.49 8.57
C PHE A 178 -7.81 9.39 7.16
N HIS A 179 -8.17 10.37 6.33
CA HIS A 179 -7.63 10.52 4.99
C HIS A 179 -6.27 11.20 5.04
N TYR A 180 -5.23 10.44 4.71
CA TYR A 180 -3.86 10.88 4.84
C TYR A 180 -3.32 11.46 3.53
N VAL A 181 -3.40 12.78 3.39
CA VAL A 181 -3.24 13.47 2.10
C VAL A 181 -1.81 13.88 1.74
N LYS A 182 -0.80 13.51 2.55
CA LYS A 182 0.57 14.04 2.45
C LYS A 182 1.18 13.86 1.06
N ASN A 183 0.88 12.75 0.40
CA ASN A 183 1.39 12.41 -0.92
C ASN A 183 0.43 12.71 -2.07
N GLU A 184 -0.78 13.23 -1.82
CA GLU A 184 -1.73 13.58 -2.89
C GLU A 184 -1.14 14.68 -3.80
N GLU A 185 -0.51 15.69 -3.20
CA GLU A 185 0.09 16.82 -3.92
C GLU A 185 1.34 16.45 -4.74
N LYS A 186 1.92 15.27 -4.52
CA LYS A 186 3.09 14.83 -5.29
C LYS A 186 2.71 14.59 -6.74
N LEU A 187 3.29 15.38 -7.63
CA LEU A 187 3.10 15.24 -9.07
C LEU A 187 3.66 13.90 -9.55
N PHE A 188 2.81 13.12 -10.22
CA PHE A 188 3.26 11.96 -10.98
C PHE A 188 3.79 12.38 -12.35
N ARG A 189 5.00 11.96 -12.70
CA ARG A 189 5.67 12.29 -13.97
C ARG A 189 5.84 11.03 -14.83
N PRO A 190 4.93 10.75 -15.79
CA PRO A 190 4.94 9.51 -16.56
C PRO A 190 6.16 9.40 -17.49
N ASP A 191 6.68 10.51 -17.98
CA ASP A 191 7.92 10.60 -18.76
C ASP A 191 9.13 10.16 -17.94
N ILE A 192 9.23 10.63 -16.69
CA ILE A 192 10.29 10.24 -15.76
C ILE A 192 10.18 8.78 -15.36
N ALA A 193 8.97 8.30 -15.05
CA ALA A 193 8.71 6.89 -14.78
C ALA A 193 9.11 6.00 -15.98
N ALA A 194 8.89 6.46 -17.21
CA ALA A 194 9.27 5.74 -18.42
C ALA A 194 10.80 5.62 -18.57
N ILE A 195 11.54 6.70 -18.31
CA ILE A 195 13.01 6.67 -18.31
C ILE A 195 13.54 5.72 -17.22
N GLN A 196 13.02 5.81 -16.00
CA GLN A 196 13.39 4.90 -14.89
C GLN A 196 13.09 3.44 -15.25
N LYS A 197 11.93 3.16 -15.87
CA LYS A 197 11.57 1.82 -16.35
C LYS A 197 12.52 1.30 -17.43
N LEU A 198 12.94 2.15 -18.37
CA LEU A 198 13.89 1.77 -19.44
C LEU A 198 15.29 1.49 -18.89
N ALA A 199 15.72 2.20 -17.85
CA ALA A 199 17.03 2.01 -17.22
C ALA A 199 17.07 0.80 -16.26
N PHE A 200 15.90 0.32 -15.81
CA PHE A 200 15.79 -0.75 -14.82
C PHE A 200 16.55 -2.02 -15.27
N PRO A 201 17.39 -2.64 -14.40
CA PRO A 201 17.42 -2.53 -12.94
C PRO A 201 18.32 -1.41 -12.38
N ILE A 202 18.89 -0.54 -13.21
CA ILE A 202 19.60 0.65 -12.72
C ILE A 202 18.56 1.62 -12.17
N ILE A 203 18.63 1.91 -10.88
CA ILE A 203 17.71 2.81 -10.20
C ILE A 203 18.20 4.24 -10.37
N LEU A 204 17.50 5.00 -11.21
CA LEU A 204 17.74 6.43 -11.38
C LEU A 204 16.85 7.22 -10.42
N THR A 205 17.40 8.24 -9.76
CA THR A 205 16.56 9.23 -9.05
C THR A 205 15.69 9.98 -10.06
N ASP A 206 14.70 10.69 -9.54
CA ASP A 206 13.84 11.54 -10.37
C ASP A 206 14.64 12.64 -11.09
N GLU A 207 15.71 13.16 -10.48
CA GLU A 207 16.63 14.13 -11.08
C GLU A 207 17.54 13.50 -12.13
N GLU A 208 18.06 12.30 -11.90
CA GLU A 208 18.90 11.61 -12.88
C GLU A 208 18.11 11.25 -14.14
N ALA A 209 16.88 10.76 -13.96
CA ALA A 209 15.97 10.47 -15.06
C ALA A 209 15.57 11.75 -15.84
N GLU A 210 15.40 12.88 -15.15
CA GLU A 210 15.15 14.20 -15.76
C GLU A 210 16.32 14.63 -16.66
N ILE A 211 17.56 14.44 -16.21
CA ILE A 211 18.76 14.77 -17.00
C ILE A 211 18.80 13.93 -18.29
N VAL A 212 18.46 12.64 -18.20
CA VAL A 212 18.39 11.76 -19.37
C VAL A 212 17.28 12.20 -20.33
N ASN A 213 16.09 12.47 -19.82
CA ASN A 213 14.92 12.89 -20.60
C ASN A 213 15.18 14.17 -21.42
N ASN A 214 15.80 15.17 -20.80
CA ASN A 214 16.13 16.44 -21.44
C ASN A 214 17.20 16.28 -22.53
N ARG A 215 18.12 15.32 -22.40
CA ARG A 215 19.13 15.04 -23.43
C ARG A 215 18.52 14.36 -24.65
N THR A 216 17.55 13.47 -24.47
CA THR A 216 16.84 12.82 -25.59
C THR A 216 15.94 13.79 -26.36
N SER A 217 15.34 14.77 -25.68
CA SER A 217 14.44 15.75 -26.31
C SER A 217 15.18 16.81 -27.15
N CYS A 218 16.48 17.04 -26.91
CA CYS A 218 17.31 17.96 -27.70
C CYS A 218 17.86 17.35 -29.00
N VAL A 219 17.63 16.04 -29.24
CA VAL A 219 18.18 15.30 -30.39
C VAL A 219 17.09 14.98 -31.44
N THR A 220 15.84 15.39 -31.18
CA THR A 220 14.68 15.28 -32.10
C THR A 220 14.26 16.64 -32.62
#